data_AF-A0A7W6BX88-F1
#
_entry.id   AF-A0A7W6BX88-F1
#
_cell.length_a   1.000
_cell.length_b   1.000
_cell.length_c   1.000
_cell.angle_alpha   90.00
_cell.angle_beta   90.00
_cell.angle_gamma   90.00
#
_symmetry.space_group_name_H-M   'P 1'
#
loop_
_entity.id
_entity.type
_entity.pdbx_description
1 polymer ?
#
loop_
_entity_poly.entity_id
_entity_poly.type
_entity_poly.pdbx_seq_one_letter_code
_entity_poly.pdbx_strand_id
1 'polypeptide(L)'
;MSLAKEKPYFASPTDYEDDFHAWAFEQAELLRLKRFGELDLANLVEEVESMGSEQRHALESSYRLLIFHLLKWQFQAERRSRSWQLTILRERGNIARREKRNPSLAAKVSEIVADIYRDARKEASVETGLDRNMFPHVCPYSLDQLRDQDFLPE
;
A
#
# COMPACT_ATOMS: atom_id res chain seq x y z
N MET A 1 40.19 2.27 -31.97
CA MET A 1 39.52 0.97 -32.14
C MET A 1 38.03 1.22 -32.12
N SER A 2 37.36 1.02 -33.25
CA SER A 2 35.90 1.18 -33.38
C SER A 2 35.23 0.06 -32.59
N LEU A 3 34.56 0.39 -31.49
CA LEU A 3 33.61 -0.54 -30.87
C LEU A 3 32.48 -0.70 -31.88
N ALA A 4 32.46 -1.82 -32.60
CA ALA A 4 31.30 -2.21 -33.39
C ALA A 4 30.09 -2.15 -32.44
N LYS A 5 29.13 -1.27 -32.72
CA LYS A 5 27.86 -1.25 -31.97
C LYS A 5 27.29 -2.67 -32.04
N GLU A 6 27.20 -3.35 -30.89
CA GLU A 6 26.61 -4.68 -30.82
C GLU A 6 25.22 -4.64 -31.43
N LYS A 7 24.87 -5.66 -32.23
CA LYS A 7 23.53 -5.76 -32.81
C LYS A 7 22.50 -5.79 -31.67
N PRO A 8 21.36 -5.08 -31.79
CA PRO A 8 20.35 -5.06 -30.74
C PRO A 8 19.90 -6.48 -30.38
N TYR A 9 19.63 -6.74 -29.10
CA TYR A 9 19.24 -8.07 -28.61
C TYR A 9 17.87 -8.47 -29.15
N PHE A 10 16.90 -7.56 -29.03
CA PHE A 10 15.58 -7.69 -29.62
C PHE A 10 15.58 -6.94 -30.95
N ALA A 11 15.29 -7.66 -32.04
CA ALA A 11 15.25 -7.07 -33.38
C ALA A 11 14.10 -6.06 -33.53
N SER A 12 13.01 -6.27 -32.79
CA SER A 12 11.90 -5.34 -32.63
C SER A 12 11.55 -5.33 -31.14
N PRO A 13 12.09 -4.37 -30.37
CA PRO A 13 11.70 -4.20 -28.97
C PRO A 13 10.20 -3.99 -28.85
N THR A 14 9.61 -4.57 -27.81
CA THR A 14 8.20 -4.37 -27.47
C THR A 14 8.00 -2.98 -26.89
N ASP A 15 6.94 -2.29 -27.30
CA ASP A 15 6.55 -0.99 -26.73
C ASP A 15 5.83 -1.18 -25.38
N TYR A 16 6.12 -0.30 -24.43
CA TYR A 16 5.55 -0.33 -23.07
C TYR A 16 4.01 -0.27 -23.08
N GLU A 17 3.41 0.54 -23.95
CA GLU A 17 1.97 0.76 -24.01
C GLU A 17 1.22 -0.37 -24.74
N ASP A 18 1.91 -1.06 -25.66
CA ASP A 18 1.31 -2.11 -26.49
C ASP A 18 1.21 -3.46 -25.75
N ASP A 19 2.27 -3.88 -25.08
CA ASP A 19 2.32 -5.11 -24.29
C ASP A 19 3.29 -4.98 -23.10
N PHE A 20 2.77 -4.43 -22.00
CA PHE A 20 3.49 -4.28 -20.74
C PHE A 20 4.17 -5.58 -20.28
N HIS A 21 3.51 -6.73 -20.44
CA HIS A 21 4.05 -8.00 -19.97
C HIS A 21 5.28 -8.37 -20.78
N ALA A 22 5.20 -8.38 -22.11
CA ALA A 22 6.35 -8.67 -22.95
C ALA A 22 7.47 -7.63 -22.75
N TRP A 23 7.14 -6.33 -22.72
CA TRP A 23 8.09 -5.26 -22.42
C TRP A 23 8.84 -5.50 -21.10
N ALA A 24 8.14 -5.81 -20.01
CA ALA A 24 8.77 -6.01 -18.69
C ALA A 24 9.74 -7.20 -18.69
N PHE A 25 9.41 -8.29 -19.38
CA PHE A 25 10.31 -9.44 -19.53
C PHE A 25 11.52 -9.12 -20.41
N GLU A 26 11.35 -8.33 -21.48
CA GLU A 26 12.45 -7.85 -22.31
C GLU A 26 13.42 -6.97 -21.52
N GLN A 27 12.92 -5.98 -20.76
CA GLN A 27 13.75 -5.13 -19.92
C GLN A 27 14.51 -5.93 -18.86
N ALA A 28 13.85 -6.90 -18.22
CA ALA A 28 14.49 -7.79 -17.26
C ALA A 28 15.63 -8.61 -17.89
N GLU A 29 15.46 -9.06 -19.13
CA GLU A 29 16.49 -9.82 -19.84
C GLU A 29 17.67 -8.93 -20.25
N LEU A 30 17.41 -7.70 -20.73
CA LEU A 30 18.46 -6.72 -21.02
C LEU A 30 19.28 -6.39 -19.77
N LEU A 31 18.63 -6.25 -18.60
CA LEU A 31 19.30 -6.09 -17.31
C LEU A 31 20.19 -7.28 -16.95
N ARG A 32 19.70 -8.52 -17.11
CA ARG A 32 20.49 -9.75 -16.86
C ARG A 32 21.74 -9.82 -17.74
N LEU A 33 21.60 -9.44 -19.01
CA LEU A 33 22.67 -9.43 -20.00
C LEU A 33 23.57 -8.18 -19.90
N LYS A 34 23.27 -7.24 -18.99
CA LYS A 34 23.97 -5.96 -18.81
C LYS A 34 24.00 -5.09 -20.07
N ARG A 35 22.98 -5.20 -20.92
CA ARG A 35 22.80 -4.42 -22.15
C ARG A 35 22.14 -3.08 -21.86
N PHE A 36 22.76 -2.28 -20.99
CA PHE A 36 22.17 -1.04 -20.45
C PHE A 36 21.83 0.01 -21.52
N GLY A 37 22.52 -0.01 -22.66
CA GLY A 37 22.27 0.93 -23.77
C GLY A 37 20.96 0.67 -24.54
N GLU A 38 20.27 -0.44 -24.26
CA GLU A 38 19.00 -0.81 -24.90
C GLU A 38 17.83 -0.74 -23.92
N LEU A 39 18.07 -0.37 -22.67
CA LEU A 39 17.01 -0.24 -21.68
C LEU A 39 16.12 0.96 -22.00
N ASP A 40 14.83 0.75 -21.82
CA ASP A 40 13.85 1.81 -21.77
C ASP A 40 13.85 2.44 -20.37
N LEU A 41 14.87 3.28 -20.12
CA LEU A 41 15.13 3.82 -18.80
C LEU A 41 14.01 4.72 -18.27
N ALA A 42 13.27 5.41 -19.14
CA ALA A 42 12.20 6.30 -18.71
C ALA A 42 11.06 5.51 -18.05
N ASN A 43 10.54 4.51 -18.77
CA ASN A 43 9.47 3.66 -18.27
C ASN A 43 9.96 2.76 -17.10
N LEU A 44 11.21 2.30 -17.13
CA LEU A 44 11.77 1.53 -16.00
C LEU A 44 11.87 2.32 -14.70
N VAL A 45 12.26 3.60 -14.77
CA VAL A 45 12.31 4.47 -13.58
C VAL A 45 10.91 4.65 -13.00
N GLU A 46 9.94 4.94 -13.87
CA GLU A 46 8.54 5.08 -13.47
C GLU A 46 8.01 3.81 -12.79
N GLU A 47 8.27 2.63 -13.35
CA GLU A 47 7.86 1.35 -12.76
C GLU A 47 8.49 1.12 -11.39
N VAL A 48 9.79 1.39 -11.22
CA VAL A 48 10.45 1.24 -9.91
C VAL A 48 9.88 2.20 -8.86
N GLU A 49 9.58 3.44 -9.25
CA GLU A 49 8.95 4.43 -8.36
C GLU A 49 7.50 4.06 -8.03
N SER A 50 6.77 3.54 -9.01
CA SER A 50 5.39 3.04 -8.86
C SER A 50 5.35 1.86 -7.88
N MET A 51 6.24 0.87 -8.02
CA MET A 51 6.34 -0.27 -7.10
C MET A 51 6.49 0.16 -5.63
N GLY A 52 7.29 1.20 -5.37
CA GLY A 52 7.44 1.76 -4.03
C GLY A 52 6.18 2.44 -3.51
N SER A 53 5.50 3.19 -4.39
CA SER A 53 4.23 3.88 -4.10
C SER A 53 3.11 2.90 -3.80
N GLU A 54 3.03 1.78 -4.52
CA GLU A 54 2.05 0.72 -4.27
C GLU A 54 2.19 0.11 -2.87
N GLN A 55 3.43 -0.14 -2.39
CA GLN A 55 3.64 -0.65 -1.03
C GLN A 55 3.12 0.33 0.02
N ARG A 56 3.33 1.63 -0.19
CA ARG A 56 2.80 2.69 0.67
C ARG A 56 1.28 2.71 0.65
N HIS A 57 0.65 2.75 -0.52
CA HIS A 57 -0.81 2.77 -0.65
C HIS A 57 -1.48 1.52 -0.06
N ALA A 58 -0.84 0.36 -0.19
CA ALA A 58 -1.34 -0.87 0.41
C ALA A 58 -1.29 -0.82 1.94
N LEU A 59 -0.27 -0.19 2.54
CA LEU A 59 -0.17 0.00 3.98
C LEU A 59 -1.19 1.03 4.49
N GLU A 60 -1.30 2.17 3.79
CA GLU A 60 -2.31 3.21 4.04
C GLU A 60 -3.73 2.62 4.03
N SER A 61 -4.04 1.81 3.01
CA SER A 61 -5.33 1.14 2.87
C SER A 61 -5.65 0.21 4.03
N SER A 62 -4.68 -0.59 4.48
CA SER A 62 -4.86 -1.49 5.63
C SER A 62 -5.07 -0.71 6.93
N TYR A 63 -4.28 0.33 7.19
CA TYR A 63 -4.46 1.18 8.37
C TYR A 63 -5.80 1.92 8.36
N ARG A 64 -6.19 2.50 7.21
CA ARG A 64 -7.48 3.17 7.04
C ARG A 64 -8.64 2.23 7.34
N LEU A 65 -8.63 1.04 6.74
CA LEU A 65 -9.71 0.07 6.92
C LEU A 65 -9.76 -0.49 8.35
N LEU A 66 -8.60 -0.70 8.98
CA LEU A 66 -8.52 -1.08 10.40
C LEU A 66 -9.15 -0.01 11.29
N ILE A 67 -8.71 1.25 11.16
CA ILE A 67 -9.21 2.36 11.98
C ILE A 67 -10.70 2.56 11.76
N PHE A 68 -11.17 2.51 10.52
CA PHE A 68 -12.60 2.55 10.19
C PHE A 68 -13.40 1.48 10.95
N HIS A 69 -12.93 0.23 10.94
CA HIS A 69 -13.61 -0.85 11.66
C HIS A 69 -13.52 -0.70 13.18
N LEU A 70 -12.40 -0.22 13.73
CA LEU A 70 -12.28 0.05 15.16
C LEU A 70 -13.23 1.18 15.60
N LEU A 71 -13.38 2.25 14.81
CA LEU A 71 -14.37 3.30 15.07
C LEU A 71 -15.79 2.74 15.07
N LYS A 72 -16.17 1.94 14.06
CA LYS A 72 -17.49 1.28 14.07
C LYS A 72 -17.67 0.34 15.26
N TRP A 73 -16.61 -0.38 15.62
CA TRP A 73 -16.61 -1.27 16.77
C TRP A 73 -16.89 -0.52 18.07
N GLN A 74 -16.24 0.63 18.25
CA GLN A 74 -16.40 1.48 19.44
C GLN A 74 -17.77 2.15 19.50
N PHE A 75 -18.21 2.75 18.39
CA PHE A 75 -19.38 3.64 18.38
C PHE A 75 -20.70 2.96 17.97
N GLN A 76 -20.68 1.68 17.57
CA GLN A 76 -21.89 0.87 17.28
C GLN A 76 -21.78 -0.52 17.92
N ALA A 77 -21.71 -0.57 19.25
CA ALA A 77 -21.54 -1.81 20.00
C ALA A 77 -22.61 -2.87 19.68
N GLU A 78 -23.84 -2.45 19.39
CA GLU A 78 -24.98 -3.28 19.03
C GLU A 78 -24.87 -3.94 17.65
N ARG A 79 -23.96 -3.45 16.78
CA ARG A 79 -23.74 -3.98 15.42
C ARG A 79 -22.44 -4.78 15.29
N ARG A 80 -21.72 -4.97 16.39
CA ARG A 80 -20.49 -5.79 16.43
C ARG A 80 -20.78 -7.18 15.84
N SER A 81 -19.94 -7.59 14.90
CA SER A 81 -20.12 -8.85 14.19
C SER A 81 -18.80 -9.59 14.00
N ARG A 82 -18.88 -10.91 13.81
CA ARG A 82 -17.71 -11.73 13.46
C ARG A 82 -17.05 -11.26 12.17
N SER A 83 -17.83 -10.73 11.21
CA SER A 83 -17.29 -10.18 9.96
C SER A 83 -16.38 -8.98 10.20
N TRP A 84 -16.78 -8.07 11.11
CA TRP A 84 -15.95 -6.92 11.48
C TRP A 84 -14.67 -7.37 12.20
N GLN A 85 -14.77 -8.31 13.14
CA GLN A 85 -13.59 -8.89 13.81
C GLN A 85 -12.63 -9.55 12.82
N LEU A 86 -13.14 -10.31 11.84
CA LEU A 86 -12.32 -10.94 10.81
C LEU A 86 -11.59 -9.90 9.94
N THR A 87 -12.24 -8.77 9.64
CA THR A 87 -11.60 -7.69 8.88
C THR A 87 -10.52 -7.00 9.70
N ILE A 88 -10.77 -6.72 10.99
CA ILE A 88 -9.76 -6.18 11.92
C ILE A 88 -8.54 -7.10 11.98
N LEU A 89 -8.75 -8.40 12.22
CA LEU A 89 -7.68 -9.40 12.27
C LEU A 89 -6.90 -9.47 10.94
N ARG A 90 -7.62 -9.48 9.80
CA ARG A 90 -7.00 -9.51 8.47
C ARG A 90 -6.11 -8.29 8.24
N GLU A 91 -6.61 -7.09 8.54
CA GLU A 91 -5.86 -5.87 8.31
C GLU A 91 -4.66 -5.73 9.23
N ARG A 92 -4.77 -6.17 10.48
CA ARG A 92 -3.61 -6.26 11.38
C ARG A 92 -2.54 -7.23 10.86
N GLY A 93 -2.93 -8.40 10.36
CA GLY A 93 -2.01 -9.32 9.72
C GLY A 93 -1.37 -8.74 8.45
N ASN A 94 -2.13 -7.96 7.68
CA ASN A 94 -1.65 -7.23 6.52
C ASN A 94 -0.61 -6.16 6.87
N ILE A 95 -0.87 -5.37 7.91
CA ILE A 95 0.03 -4.35 8.45
C ILE A 95 1.33 -4.99 8.91
N ALA A 96 1.25 -6.01 9.77
CA ALA A 96 2.43 -6.69 10.31
C ALA A 96 3.35 -7.24 9.20
N ARG A 97 2.78 -7.85 8.16
CA ARG A 97 3.56 -8.34 7.01
C ARG A 97 4.20 -7.21 6.20
N ARG A 98 3.48 -6.12 5.96
CA ARG A 98 3.96 -4.98 5.16
C ARG A 98 5.06 -4.22 5.88
N GLU A 99 4.89 -3.94 7.17
CA GLU A 99 5.92 -3.27 7.97
C GLU A 99 7.19 -4.11 8.08
N LYS A 100 7.06 -5.43 8.31
CA LYS A 100 8.20 -6.35 8.35
C LYS A 100 9.01 -6.36 7.05
N ARG A 101 8.33 -6.27 5.89
CA ARG A 101 8.98 -6.27 4.57
C ARG A 101 9.53 -4.90 4.17
N ASN A 102 9.00 -3.82 4.74
CA ASN A 102 9.31 -2.44 4.35
C ASN A 102 9.68 -1.60 5.59
N PRO A 103 10.85 -1.81 6.22
CA PRO A 103 11.23 -1.12 7.45
C PRO A 103 11.32 0.41 7.31
N SER A 104 11.74 0.91 6.14
CA SER A 104 11.76 2.35 5.84
C SER A 104 10.37 2.98 5.78
N LEU A 105 9.38 2.21 5.32
CA LEU A 105 7.97 2.62 5.33
C LEU A 105 7.37 2.48 6.74
N ALA A 106 7.73 1.43 7.47
CA ALA A 106 7.30 1.21 8.86
C ALA A 106 7.71 2.37 9.79
N ALA A 107 8.86 2.98 9.55
CA ALA A 107 9.32 4.16 10.28
C ALA A 107 8.41 5.40 10.09
N LYS A 108 7.62 5.45 9.02
CA LYS A 108 6.72 6.57 8.68
C LYS A 108 5.26 6.34 9.08
N VAL A 109 4.97 5.25 9.80
CA VAL A 109 3.59 4.85 10.12
C VAL A 109 2.83 5.90 10.92
N SER A 110 3.50 6.64 11.80
CA SER A 110 2.83 7.71 12.56
C SER A 110 2.29 8.81 11.64
N GLU A 111 3.04 9.18 10.60
CA GLU A 111 2.62 10.18 9.61
C GLU A 111 1.48 9.61 8.76
N ILE A 112 1.64 8.38 8.27
CA ILE A 112 0.63 7.66 7.50
C ILE A 112 -0.72 7.63 8.23
N VAL A 113 -0.73 7.21 9.51
CA VAL A 113 -1.95 7.12 10.31
C VAL A 113 -2.60 8.49 10.49
N ALA A 114 -1.82 9.54 10.71
CA ALA A 114 -2.35 10.90 10.83
C ALA A 114 -3.03 11.36 9.53
N ASP A 115 -2.41 11.09 8.38
CA ASP A 115 -2.92 11.45 7.06
C ASP A 115 -4.23 10.73 6.72
N ILE A 116 -4.27 9.40 6.93
CA ILE A 116 -5.43 8.59 6.53
C ILE A 116 -6.59 8.64 7.54
N TYR A 117 -6.36 9.12 8.77
CA TYR A 117 -7.39 9.14 9.81
C TYR A 117 -8.60 9.97 9.39
N ARG A 118 -8.37 11.11 8.74
CA ARG A 118 -9.44 12.00 8.25
C ARG A 118 -10.45 11.24 7.40
N ASP A 119 -9.96 10.34 6.56
CA ASP A 119 -10.73 9.58 5.59
C ASP A 119 -11.42 8.40 6.28
N ALA A 120 -10.72 7.63 7.13
CA ALA A 120 -11.32 6.59 7.96
C ALA A 120 -12.47 7.11 8.84
N ARG A 121 -12.30 8.30 9.44
CA ARG A 121 -13.34 8.99 10.22
C ARG A 121 -14.55 9.37 9.38
N LYS A 122 -14.32 9.87 8.15
CA LYS A 122 -15.40 10.22 7.23
C LYS A 122 -16.19 8.98 6.83
N GLU A 123 -15.49 7.89 6.50
CA GLU A 123 -16.09 6.60 6.16
C GLU A 123 -16.92 6.05 7.32
N ALA A 124 -16.39 6.10 8.55
CA ALA A 124 -17.12 5.66 9.74
C ALA A 124 -18.41 6.45 9.93
N SER A 125 -18.38 7.77 9.78
CA SER A 125 -19.59 8.60 9.85
C SER A 125 -20.63 8.21 8.79
N VAL A 126 -20.22 8.04 7.53
CA VAL A 126 -21.13 7.64 6.44
C VAL A 126 -21.75 6.27 6.69
N GLU A 127 -20.94 5.28 7.07
CA GLU A 127 -21.37 3.89 7.25
C GLU A 127 -22.24 3.70 8.50
N THR A 128 -21.90 4.38 9.60
CA THR A 128 -22.66 4.27 10.85
C THR A 128 -23.94 5.11 10.84
N GLY A 129 -23.99 6.15 10.01
CA GLY A 129 -25.03 7.18 10.06
C GLY A 129 -24.90 8.15 11.23
N LEU A 130 -23.81 8.05 12.02
CA LEU A 130 -23.54 8.96 13.14
C LEU A 130 -22.89 10.26 12.64
N ASP A 131 -23.17 11.35 13.34
CA ASP A 131 -22.53 12.64 13.05
C ASP A 131 -21.00 12.52 13.18
N ARG A 132 -20.26 13.12 12.25
CA ARG A 132 -18.80 13.02 12.21
C ARG A 132 -18.15 13.53 13.50
N ASN A 133 -18.76 14.47 14.20
CA ASN A 133 -18.28 15.03 15.46
C ASN A 133 -18.40 14.07 16.66
N MET A 134 -19.16 12.97 16.52
CA MET A 134 -19.15 11.89 17.52
C MET A 134 -17.82 11.14 17.54
N PHE A 135 -17.08 11.15 16.44
CA PHE A 135 -15.74 10.58 16.36
C PHE A 135 -14.68 11.63 16.68
N PRO A 136 -13.60 11.27 17.40
CA PRO A 136 -12.48 12.17 17.69
C PRO A 136 -11.91 12.87 16.45
N HIS A 137 -11.30 14.05 16.64
CA HIS A 137 -10.68 14.78 15.52
C HIS A 137 -9.31 14.23 15.12
N VAL A 138 -8.66 13.52 16.04
CA VAL A 138 -7.39 12.81 15.85
C VAL A 138 -7.60 11.33 16.13
N CYS A 139 -6.77 10.46 15.56
CA CYS A 139 -6.88 9.02 15.79
C CYS A 139 -6.83 8.72 17.30
N PRO A 140 -7.86 8.07 17.89
CA PRO A 140 -7.86 7.77 19.31
C PRO A 140 -7.00 6.56 19.68
N TYR A 141 -6.49 5.84 18.68
CA TYR A 141 -5.73 4.61 18.89
C TYR A 141 -4.23 4.87 18.72
N SER A 142 -3.43 4.42 19.68
CA SER A 142 -1.98 4.41 19.55
C SER A 142 -1.52 3.41 18.49
N LEU A 143 -0.29 3.54 17.99
CA LEU A 143 0.27 2.55 17.07
C LEU A 143 0.34 1.15 17.71
N ASP A 144 0.60 1.08 19.03
CA ASP A 144 0.62 -0.19 19.75
C ASP A 144 -0.76 -0.84 19.77
N GLN A 145 -1.83 -0.07 20.00
CA GLN A 145 -3.22 -0.56 19.94
C GLN A 145 -3.63 -0.99 18.52
N LEU A 146 -3.16 -0.28 17.50
CA LEU A 146 -3.41 -0.66 16.11
C LEU A 146 -2.71 -1.98 15.75
N ARG A 147 -1.51 -2.23 16.29
CA ARG A 147 -0.69 -3.42 16.03
C ARG A 147 -1.04 -4.63 16.90
N ASP A 148 -1.56 -4.40 18.11
CA ASP A 148 -2.00 -5.42 19.05
C ASP A 148 -3.11 -6.27 18.40
N GLN A 149 -2.93 -7.59 18.29
CA GLN A 149 -3.92 -8.46 17.63
C GLN A 149 -5.22 -8.59 18.41
N ASP A 150 -5.19 -8.41 19.72
CA ASP A 150 -6.30 -8.68 20.64
C ASP A 150 -7.02 -7.40 21.08
N PHE A 151 -6.44 -6.22 20.82
CA PHE A 151 -7.07 -4.96 21.19
C PHE A 151 -8.38 -4.72 20.45
N LEU A 152 -9.45 -4.41 21.19
CA LEU A 152 -10.72 -3.91 20.69
C LEU A 152 -11.19 -2.77 21.61
N PRO A 153 -11.58 -1.60 21.08
CA PRO A 153 -12.03 -0.49 21.90
C PRO A 153 -13.40 -0.78 22.52
N GLU A 154 -13.65 -0.19 23.71
CA GLU A 154 -14.94 -0.30 24.42
C GLU A 154 -15.98 0.68 23.88
#